data_AF-A0A2G8PBD9-F1
#
_entry.id   AF-A0A2G8PBD9-F1
#
_cell.length_a   1.000
_cell.length_b   1.000
_cell.length_c   1.000
_cell.angle_alpha   90.00
_cell.angle_beta   90.00
_cell.angle_gamma   90.00
#
_symmetry.space_group_name_H-M   'P 1'
#
loop_
_entity.id
_entity.type
_entity.pdbx_description
1 polymer ?
#
loop_
_entity_poly.entity_id
_entity_poly.type
_entity_poly.pdbx_seq_one_letter_code
_entity_poly.pdbx_strand_id
1 'polypeptide(L)'
;MVRPLKPSQIRRLIRQTGVRKHRNSLRYKMRIKKGDTVQVISGDDKGKIGEVLQVFPERNMVLVEGVNIVTYHRKPQREGESGRIETKEAPIHACKVMLYSKKQEVASRIGYQITADGRKVRVLKKTGEILD
;
A
#
# COMPACT_ATOMS: atom_id res chain seq x y z
N MET A 1 10.88 -36.99 -13.96
CA MET A 1 11.03 -35.81 -13.07
C MET A 1 11.16 -34.55 -13.92
N VAL A 2 10.16 -33.67 -13.94
CA VAL A 2 10.22 -32.40 -14.68
C VAL A 2 10.93 -31.36 -13.81
N ARG A 3 12.10 -30.88 -14.24
CA ARG A 3 12.86 -29.85 -13.50
C ARG A 3 12.12 -28.51 -13.57
N PRO A 4 11.90 -27.81 -12.44
CA PRO A 4 11.26 -26.51 -12.44
C PRO A 4 12.16 -25.48 -13.15
N LEU A 5 11.54 -24.65 -13.99
CA LEU A 5 12.24 -23.61 -14.74
C LEU A 5 12.81 -22.53 -13.81
N LYS A 6 14.02 -22.05 -14.09
CA LYS A 6 14.67 -20.98 -13.33
C LYS A 6 13.86 -19.67 -13.45
N PRO A 7 13.85 -18.78 -12.44
CA PRO A 7 13.10 -17.51 -12.49
C PRO A 7 13.41 -16.62 -13.72
N SER A 8 14.64 -16.70 -14.23
CA SER A 8 15.08 -16.05 -15.47
C SER A 8 14.44 -16.64 -16.73
N GLN A 9 14.18 -17.95 -16.77
CA GLN A 9 13.51 -18.65 -17.86
C GLN A 9 12.01 -18.34 -17.89
N ILE A 10 11.37 -18.18 -16.73
CA ILE A 10 9.95 -17.77 -16.61
C ILE A 10 9.75 -16.36 -17.17
N ARG A 11 10.66 -15.42 -16.86
CA ARG A 11 10.64 -14.05 -17.43
C ARG A 11 10.80 -14.03 -18.96
N ARG A 12 11.55 -14.98 -19.52
CA ARG A 12 11.79 -15.10 -20.98
C ARG A 12 10.58 -15.69 -21.72
N LEU A 13 9.90 -16.66 -21.12
CA LEU A 13 8.66 -17.25 -21.64
C LEU A 13 7.51 -16.24 -21.70
N ILE A 14 7.36 -15.38 -20.68
CA ILE A 14 6.33 -14.32 -20.67
C ILE A 14 6.54 -13.28 -21.79
N ARG A 15 7.76 -13.14 -22.33
CA ARG A 15 8.05 -12.25 -23.47
C ARG A 15 7.74 -12.89 -24.84
N GLN A 16 7.72 -14.23 -24.94
CA GLN A 16 7.54 -14.95 -26.20
C GLN A 16 6.08 -15.20 -26.58
N THR A 17 5.12 -15.10 -25.65
CA THR A 17 3.71 -15.47 -25.90
C THR A 17 2.88 -14.44 -26.66
N GLY A 18 3.46 -13.36 -27.19
CA GLY A 18 2.73 -12.41 -28.07
C GLY A 18 1.55 -11.67 -27.42
N VAL A 19 1.27 -11.87 -26.12
CA VAL A 19 0.27 -11.11 -25.38
C VAL A 19 0.85 -9.71 -25.15
N ARG A 20 0.45 -8.73 -25.96
CA ARG A 20 0.62 -7.32 -25.61
C ARG A 20 -0.12 -7.09 -24.29
N LYS A 21 0.57 -7.20 -23.15
CA LYS A 21 0.02 -6.73 -21.88
C LYS A 21 -0.29 -5.25 -22.10
N HIS A 22 -1.57 -4.88 -22.14
CA HIS A 22 -1.93 -3.50 -21.85
C HIS A 22 -1.17 -3.15 -20.57
N ARG A 23 -0.32 -2.11 -20.63
CA ARG A 23 0.53 -1.67 -19.51
C ARG A 23 -0.24 -1.48 -18.18
N ASN A 24 -1.57 -1.44 -18.25
CA ASN A 24 -2.50 -1.27 -17.13
C ASN A 24 -3.14 -2.55 -16.57
N SER A 25 -2.81 -3.76 -17.06
CA SER A 25 -3.51 -5.01 -16.69
C SER A 25 -3.12 -5.65 -15.35
N LEU A 26 -2.13 -5.10 -14.63
CA LEU A 26 -1.61 -5.67 -13.37
C LEU A 26 -1.82 -4.76 -12.13
N ARG A 27 -2.68 -3.73 -12.22
CA ARG A 27 -2.92 -2.81 -11.10
C ARG A 27 -4.19 -3.21 -10.36
N TYR A 28 -4.08 -3.45 -9.06
CA TYR A 28 -5.23 -3.67 -8.20
C TYR A 28 -5.99 -2.35 -8.02
N LYS A 29 -7.32 -2.41 -8.12
CA LYS A 29 -8.19 -1.27 -7.84
C LYS A 29 -8.21 -1.00 -6.33
N MET A 30 -7.40 -0.05 -5.90
CA MET A 30 -7.28 0.32 -4.49
C MET A 30 -8.26 1.42 -4.10
N ARG A 31 -8.72 1.36 -2.84
CA ARG A 31 -9.68 2.34 -2.28
C ARG A 31 -9.00 3.47 -1.50
N ILE A 32 -7.72 3.29 -1.18
CA ILE A 32 -6.87 4.17 -0.37
C ILE A 32 -5.97 4.97 -1.32
N LYS A 33 -5.81 6.25 -1.02
CA LYS A 33 -4.94 7.20 -1.71
C LYS A 33 -3.79 7.65 -0.80
N LYS A 34 -2.77 8.26 -1.41
CA LYS A 34 -1.70 8.93 -0.66
C LYS A 34 -2.27 10.11 0.13
N GLY A 35 -1.82 10.31 1.36
CA GLY A 35 -2.31 11.36 2.26
C GLY A 35 -3.58 11.01 3.05
N ASP A 36 -4.18 9.84 2.80
CA ASP A 36 -5.28 9.37 3.62
C ASP A 36 -4.76 8.99 5.03
N THR A 37 -5.51 9.31 6.09
CA THR A 37 -5.25 8.81 7.45
C THR A 37 -5.90 7.43 7.62
N VAL A 38 -5.11 6.46 8.07
CA VAL A 38 -5.56 5.07 8.22
C VAL A 38 -5.27 4.53 9.61
N GLN A 39 -6.10 3.58 10.04
CA GLN A 39 -5.87 2.76 11.21
C GLN A 39 -5.61 1.32 10.79
N VAL A 40 -4.66 0.66 11.45
CA VAL A 40 -4.37 -0.77 11.25
C VAL A 40 -5.40 -1.63 11.98
N ILE A 41 -6.10 -2.49 11.25
CA ILE A 41 -7.16 -3.39 11.76
C ILE A 41 -6.55 -4.65 12.39
N SER A 42 -5.50 -5.19 11.77
CA SER A 42 -4.97 -6.52 12.07
C SER A 42 -3.47 -6.61 11.79
N GLY A 43 -2.76 -7.41 12.59
CA GLY A 43 -1.30 -7.56 12.55
C GLY A 43 -0.67 -7.11 13.86
N ASP A 44 0.65 -7.05 13.87
CA ASP A 44 1.43 -6.70 15.07
C ASP A 44 1.18 -5.25 15.51
N ASP A 45 0.99 -4.36 14.54
CA ASP A 45 0.71 -2.93 14.75
C ASP A 45 -0.79 -2.60 14.88
N LYS A 46 -1.61 -3.54 15.35
CA LYS A 46 -3.07 -3.34 15.46
C LYS A 46 -3.42 -2.11 16.31
N GLY A 47 -4.32 -1.28 15.79
CA GLY A 47 -4.83 -0.08 16.47
C GLY A 47 -4.01 1.18 16.24
N LYS A 48 -2.76 1.07 15.73
CA LYS A 48 -1.97 2.24 15.36
C LYS A 48 -2.63 3.01 14.22
N ILE A 49 -2.55 4.33 14.32
CA ILE A 49 -3.06 5.28 13.34
C ILE A 49 -1.87 5.97 12.70
N GLY A 50 -1.89 6.11 11.37
CA GLY A 50 -0.82 6.77 10.62
C GLY A 50 -1.29 7.31 9.28
N GLU A 51 -0.48 8.15 8.67
CA GLU A 51 -0.73 8.68 7.32
C GLU A 51 -0.12 7.76 6.25
N VAL A 52 -0.78 7.66 5.10
CA VAL A 52 -0.27 6.90 3.96
C VAL A 52 0.74 7.74 3.17
N LEU A 53 2.02 7.40 3.30
CA LEU A 53 3.13 8.05 2.58
C LEU A 53 3.15 7.67 1.10
N GLN A 54 2.94 6.38 0.81
CA GLN A 54 3.00 5.85 -0.55
C GLN A 54 2.06 4.66 -0.72
N VAL A 55 1.57 4.52 -1.95
CA VAL A 55 0.69 3.43 -2.36
C VAL A 55 1.36 2.62 -3.47
N PHE A 56 1.29 1.29 -3.40
CA PHE A 56 1.81 0.35 -4.40
C PHE A 56 0.67 -0.48 -5.04
N PRO A 57 0.01 0.03 -6.10
CA PRO A 57 -1.15 -0.64 -6.72
C PRO A 57 -0.83 -1.98 -7.39
N GLU A 58 0.43 -2.21 -7.79
CA GLU A 58 0.85 -3.46 -8.43
C GLU A 58 0.90 -4.64 -7.44
N ARG A 59 1.14 -4.34 -6.16
CA ARG A 59 1.30 -5.34 -5.11
C ARG A 59 0.19 -5.30 -4.06
N ASN A 60 -0.75 -4.36 -4.19
CA ASN A 60 -1.82 -4.11 -3.22
C ASN A 60 -1.29 -3.83 -1.80
N MET A 61 -0.23 -3.02 -1.73
CA MET A 61 0.46 -2.63 -0.49
C MET A 61 0.44 -1.12 -0.31
N VAL A 62 0.51 -0.66 0.94
CA VAL A 62 0.57 0.74 1.35
C VAL A 62 1.70 0.92 2.34
N LEU A 63 2.40 2.05 2.24
CA LEU A 63 3.40 2.49 3.21
C LEU A 63 2.73 3.48 4.15
N VAL A 64 2.68 3.15 5.44
CA VAL A 64 2.05 3.95 6.48
C VAL A 64 3.12 4.39 7.46
N GLU A 65 3.08 5.65 7.87
CA GLU A 65 4.02 6.21 8.85
C GLU A 65 3.91 5.52 10.21
N GLY A 66 5.05 5.19 10.82
CA GLY A 66 5.12 4.61 12.17
C GLY A 66 4.59 3.17 12.30
N VAL A 67 4.27 2.52 11.18
CA VAL A 67 3.73 1.16 11.13
C VAL A 67 4.73 0.24 10.44
N ASN A 68 4.88 -0.98 10.95
CA ASN A 68 5.73 -2.02 10.40
C ASN A 68 7.19 -1.56 10.23
N ILE A 69 7.77 -1.07 11.33
CA ILE A 69 9.15 -0.58 11.37
C ILE A 69 10.09 -1.80 11.35
N VAL A 70 10.95 -1.84 10.34
CA VAL A 70 11.96 -2.90 10.19
C VAL A 70 13.33 -2.29 10.38
N THR A 71 14.12 -2.91 11.26
CA THR A 71 15.52 -2.59 11.45
C THR A 71 16.36 -3.39 10.45
N TYR A 72 17.20 -2.71 9.67
CA TYR A 72 18.16 -3.38 8.81
C TYR A 72 19.56 -2.80 8.97
N HIS A 73 20.55 -3.68 8.78
CA HIS A 73 21.95 -3.31 8.83
C HIS A 73 22.40 -2.87 7.45
N ARG A 74 22.74 -1.59 7.31
CA ARG A 74 23.24 -1.04 6.05
C ARG A 74 24.75 -1.16 6.01
N LYS A 75 25.24 -1.95 5.04
CA LYS A 75 26.67 -2.03 4.74
C LYS A 75 27.15 -0.69 4.16
N PRO A 76 28.37 -0.24 4.52
CA PRO A 76 28.94 0.97 3.95
C PRO A 76 29.15 0.80 2.44
N GLN A 77 28.90 1.87 1.67
CA GLN A 77 29.04 1.85 0.21
C GLN A 77 30.31 2.54 -0.29
N ARG A 78 30.94 3.38 0.55
CA ARG A 78 32.16 4.12 0.24
C ARG A 78 33.22 3.87 1.30
N GLU A 79 34.49 3.89 0.90
CA GLU A 79 35.61 3.86 1.84
C GLU A 79 35.52 5.08 2.78
N GLY A 80 35.56 4.82 4.09
CA GLY A 80 35.41 5.84 5.13
C GLY A 80 34.01 5.97 5.74
N GLU A 81 32.99 5.33 5.17
CA GLU A 81 31.67 5.26 5.81
C GLU A 81 31.61 4.08 6.80
N SER A 82 31.11 4.34 8.02
CA SER A 82 30.79 3.28 8.98
C SER A 82 29.45 2.63 8.66
N GLY A 83 29.33 1.33 8.92
CA GLY A 83 28.05 0.63 8.86
C GLY A 83 27.05 1.24 9.85
N ARG A 84 25.79 1.37 9.44
CA ARG A 84 24.72 1.95 10.28
C ARG A 84 23.57 0.97 10.44
N ILE A 85 22.96 0.99 11.62
CA ILE A 85 21.67 0.34 11.88
C ILE A 85 20.60 1.38 11.55
N GLU A 86 19.88 1.16 10.46
CA GLU A 86 18.81 2.05 10.02
C GLU A 86 17.46 1.39 10.30
N THR A 87 16.50 2.17 10.77
CA THR A 87 15.11 1.77 10.92
C THR A 87 14.28 2.42 9.82
N LYS A 88 13.47 1.63 9.13
CA LYS A 88 12.59 2.13 8.07
C LYS A 88 11.23 1.47 8.12
N GLU A 89 10.22 2.21 7.72
CA GLU A 89 8.85 1.70 7.56
C GLU A 89 8.81 0.74 6.36
N ALA A 90 8.15 -0.39 6.57
CA ALA A 90 7.92 -1.38 5.53
C ALA A 90 6.44 -1.38 5.10
N PRO A 91 6.14 -1.63 3.81
CA PRO A 91 4.76 -1.63 3.34
C PRO A 91 3.91 -2.71 4.02
N ILE A 92 2.66 -2.37 4.32
CA ILE A 92 1.61 -3.28 4.81
C ILE A 92 0.58 -3.53 3.71
N HIS A 93 -0.11 -4.67 3.76
CA HIS A 93 -1.19 -4.96 2.82
C HIS A 93 -2.39 -4.02 3.01
N ALA A 94 -2.97 -3.54 1.91
CA ALA A 94 -4.09 -2.61 1.92
C ALA A 94 -5.37 -3.18 2.59
N CYS A 95 -5.49 -4.51 2.72
CA CYS A 95 -6.61 -5.15 3.44
C CYS A 95 -6.50 -5.03 4.97
N LYS A 96 -5.30 -4.77 5.51
CA LYS A 96 -5.06 -4.67 6.95
C LYS A 96 -5.30 -3.27 7.50
N VAL A 97 -5.69 -2.32 6.65
CA VAL A 97 -5.90 -0.91 7.02
C VAL A 97 -7.30 -0.44 6.71
N MET A 98 -7.81 0.46 7.53
CA MET A 98 -9.10 1.14 7.36
C MET A 98 -8.90 2.65 7.36
N LEU A 99 -9.74 3.40 6.65
CA LEU A 99 -9.72 4.85 6.77
C LEU A 99 -10.21 5.28 8.15
N TYR A 100 -9.55 6.29 8.68
CA TYR A 100 -9.78 6.82 10.00
C TYR A 100 -10.20 8.29 9.92
N SER A 101 -11.33 8.64 10.54
CA SER A 101 -11.72 10.04 10.70
C SER A 101 -11.07 10.59 11.97
N LYS A 102 -10.25 11.62 11.83
CA LYS A 102 -9.67 12.34 12.98
C LYS A 102 -10.73 13.08 13.81
N LYS A 103 -11.90 13.39 13.24
CA LYS A 103 -12.95 14.18 13.91
C LYS A 103 -13.78 13.35 14.88
N GLN A 104 -14.13 12.13 14.47
CA GLN A 104 -14.99 11.25 15.26
C GLN A 104 -14.22 10.09 15.89
N GLU A 105 -12.91 9.99 15.63
CA GLU A 105 -12.03 8.93 16.13
C GLU A 105 -12.49 7.50 15.76
N VAL A 106 -13.24 7.39 14.66
CA VAL A 106 -13.80 6.12 14.21
C VAL A 106 -13.17 5.68 12.89
N ALA A 107 -12.66 4.45 12.88
CA ALA A 107 -12.33 3.74 11.65
C ALA A 107 -13.60 3.23 10.94
N SER A 108 -13.70 3.50 9.64
CA SER A 108 -14.89 3.13 8.87
C SER A 108 -14.61 2.71 7.43
N ARG A 109 -15.54 1.93 6.88
CA ARG A 109 -15.51 1.48 5.49
C ARG A 109 -15.89 2.63 4.56
N ILE A 110 -15.30 2.63 3.37
CA ILE A 110 -15.60 3.59 2.30
C ILE A 110 -16.96 3.29 1.65
N GLY A 111 -17.70 4.34 1.35
CA GLY A 111 -18.80 4.43 0.39
C GLY A 111 -18.47 5.44 -0.71
N TYR A 112 -19.38 5.59 -1.66
CA TYR A 112 -19.29 6.60 -2.71
C TYR A 112 -20.61 7.33 -2.81
N GLN A 113 -20.56 8.64 -2.98
CA GLN A 113 -21.73 9.48 -3.23
C GLN A 113 -21.47 10.35 -4.46
N ILE A 114 -22.53 10.73 -5.15
CA ILE A 114 -22.47 11.68 -6.27
C ILE A 114 -22.91 13.04 -5.69
N THR A 115 -22.04 14.03 -5.77
CA THR A 115 -22.35 15.41 -5.36
C THR A 115 -23.27 16.07 -6.39
N ALA A 116 -23.93 17.17 -6.02
CA ALA A 116 -24.78 17.96 -6.92
C ALA A 116 -24.07 18.35 -8.23
N ASP A 117 -22.75 18.54 -8.21
CA ASP A 117 -21.91 18.84 -9.38
C ASP A 117 -21.62 17.62 -10.29
N GLY A 118 -22.22 16.46 -10.01
CA GLY A 118 -22.00 15.21 -10.76
C GLY A 118 -20.68 14.49 -10.44
N ARG A 119 -19.87 15.01 -9.50
CA ARG A 119 -18.60 14.40 -9.10
C ARG A 119 -18.83 13.24 -8.12
N LYS A 120 -18.11 12.13 -8.33
CA LYS A 120 -18.13 10.97 -7.45
C LYS A 120 -17.09 11.11 -6.35
N VAL A 121 -17.54 11.32 -5.12
CA VAL A 121 -16.69 11.50 -3.93
C VAL A 121 -16.66 10.26 -3.06
N ARG A 122 -15.58 10.12 -2.28
CA ARG A 122 -15.41 9.06 -1.28
C ARG A 122 -16.00 9.54 0.05
N VAL A 123 -16.84 8.69 0.66
CA VAL A 123 -17.52 9.01 1.93
C VAL A 123 -17.26 7.90 2.95
N LEU A 124 -17.09 8.27 4.20
CA LEU A 124 -17.00 7.32 5.31
C LEU A 124 -18.40 6.85 5.71
N LYS A 125 -18.65 5.53 5.67
CA LYS A 125 -20.00 4.99 5.91
C LYS A 125 -20.55 5.23 7.31
N LYS A 126 -19.69 5.32 8.32
CA LYS A 126 -20.13 5.50 9.71
C LYS A 126 -20.37 6.97 10.06
N THR A 127 -19.55 7.87 9.51
CA THR A 127 -19.52 9.28 9.91
C THR A 127 -20.20 10.20 8.89
N GLY A 128 -20.39 9.72 7.65
CA GLY A 128 -20.87 10.54 6.54
C GLY A 128 -19.84 11.54 6.02
N GLU A 129 -18.62 11.53 6.54
CA GLU A 129 -17.58 12.50 6.18
C GLU A 129 -17.05 12.25 4.77
N ILE A 130 -16.92 13.33 4.00
CA ILE A 130 -16.37 13.36 2.64
C ILE A 130 -14.84 13.49 2.73
N LEU A 131 -14.12 12.70 1.94
CA LEU A 131 -12.64 12.63 1.95
C LEU A 131 -11.97 13.11 0.65
N ASP A 132 -12.75 13.41 -0.39
CA ASP A 132 -12.29 13.82 -1.72
C ASP A 132 -12.94 15.15 -2.11
#